data_AF-A0A957WUR3-F1
#
_entry.id   AF-A0A957WUR3-F1
#
_cell.length_a   1.000
_cell.length_b   1.000
_cell.length_c   1.000
_cell.angle_alpha   90.00
_cell.angle_beta   90.00
_cell.angle_gamma   90.00
#
_symmetry.space_group_name_H-M   'P 1'
#
loop_
_entity.id
_entity.type
_entity.pdbx_description
1 polymer ?
#
loop_
_entity_poly.entity_id
_entity_poly.type
_entity_poly.pdbx_seq_one_letter_code
_entity_poly.pdbx_strand_id
1 'polypeptide(L)' 'FSRALMREADLTGTNLDKAILDGADTEFAILPDGSIDN' A
#
# COMPACT_ATOMS: atom_id res chain seq x y z
N PHE A 1 18.45 0.02 -1.79
CA PHE A 1 17.05 -0.03 -1.34
C PHE A 1 16.15 -0.13 -2.55
N SER A 2 15.44 -1.24 -2.72
CA SER A 2 14.35 -1.35 -3.71
C SER A 2 13.09 -0.77 -3.09
N ARG A 3 12.46 0.20 -3.75
CA ARG A 3 11.12 0.68 -3.36
C ARG A 3 10.11 -0.42 -3.65
N ALA A 4 9.13 -0.59 -2.76
CA ALA A 4 7.97 -1.44 -3.05
C ALA A 4 7.08 -0.71 -4.07
N LEU A 5 6.67 -1.41 -5.12
CA LEU A 5 5.69 -0.92 -6.10
C LEU A 5 4.38 -1.65 -5.83
N MET A 6 3.38 -0.91 -5.36
CA MET A 6 2.04 -1.39 -5.02
C MET A 6 0.95 -0.52 -5.65
N ARG A 7 1.31 0.32 -6.63
CA ARG A 7 0.35 1.13 -7.37
C ARG A 7 -0.75 0.24 -7.96
N GLU A 8 -2.00 0.70 -7.84
CA GLU A 8 -3.21 0.00 -8.29
C GLU A 8 -3.45 -1.38 -7.61
N ALA A 9 -2.75 -1.69 -6.51
CA ALA A 9 -2.96 -2.93 -5.77
C ALA A 9 -4.24 -2.86 -4.92
N ASP A 10 -4.94 -3.99 -4.82
CA ASP A 10 -5.98 -4.20 -3.81
C ASP A 10 -5.34 -4.80 -2.56
N LEU A 11 -5.22 -3.99 -1.50
CA LEU A 11 -4.71 -4.38 -0.19
C LEU A 11 -5.84 -4.54 0.84
N THR A 12 -7.10 -4.65 0.42
CA THR A 12 -8.24 -4.80 1.34
C THR A 12 -8.04 -5.98 2.29
N GLY A 13 -8.24 -5.74 3.59
CA GLY A 13 -8.08 -6.77 4.62
C GLY A 13 -6.64 -7.25 4.86
N THR A 14 -5.63 -6.69 4.19
CA THR A 14 -4.23 -7.04 4.43
C THR A 14 -3.76 -6.50 5.77
N ASN A 15 -3.02 -7.30 6.54
CA ASN A 15 -2.41 -6.81 7.77
C ASN A 15 -1.09 -6.08 7.46
N LEU A 16 -1.09 -4.75 7.52
CA LEU A 16 0.10 -3.91 7.36
C LEU A 16 0.71 -3.45 8.70
N ASP A 17 0.31 -4.05 9.83
CA ASP A 17 0.90 -3.72 11.12
C ASP A 17 2.43 -3.94 11.09
N LYS A 18 3.18 -2.88 11.42
CA LYS A 18 4.65 -2.83 11.38
C LYS A 18 5.29 -3.01 9.98
N ALA A 19 4.53 -2.90 8.90
CA ALA A 19 5.10 -2.87 7.56
C ALA A 19 5.97 -1.61 7.38
N ILE A 20 7.19 -1.78 6.85
CA ILE A 20 8.05 -0.65 6.48
C ILE A 20 7.71 -0.27 5.04
N LEU A 21 6.93 0.80 4.88
CA LEU A 21 6.46 1.31 3.59
C LEU A 21 7.15 2.63 3.20
N ASP A 22 8.26 2.98 3.86
CA ASP A 22 8.98 4.22 3.61
C ASP A 22 9.43 4.31 2.14
N GLY A 23 8.84 5.26 1.41
CA GLY A 23 9.11 5.46 -0.01
C GLY A 23 8.53 4.38 -0.94
N ALA A 24 7.58 3.57 -0.46
CA ALA A 24 6.76 2.74 -1.33
C ALA A 24 5.88 3.61 -2.25
N ASP A 25 5.58 3.08 -3.43
CA ASP A 25 4.62 3.66 -4.36
C ASP A 25 3.29 2.93 -4.19
N THR A 26 2.34 3.60 -3.54
CA THR A 26 0.97 3.11 -3.25
C THR A 26 -0.10 3.87 -4.03
N GLU A 27 0.28 4.64 -5.06
CA GLU A 27 -0.65 5.46 -5.84
C GLU A 27 -1.82 4.60 -6.38
N PHE A 28 -3.06 5.05 -6.20
CA PHE A 28 -4.29 4.34 -6.59
C PHE A 28 -4.49 2.96 -5.94
N ALA A 29 -3.74 2.60 -4.91
CA ALA A 29 -3.97 1.36 -4.17
C ALA A 29 -5.22 1.47 -3.29
N ILE A 30 -5.95 0.36 -3.12
CA ILE A 30 -6.99 0.23 -2.10
C ILE A 30 -6.30 -0.24 -0.82
N LEU A 31 -6.29 0.60 0.22
CA LEU A 31 -5.66 0.32 1.50
C LEU A 31 -6.45 -0.69 2.33
N PRO A 32 -5.88 -1.24 3.43
CA PRO A 32 -6.55 -2.26 4.24
C PRO A 32 -7.93 -1.88 4.78
N ASP A 33 -8.16 -0.59 5.04
CA ASP A 33 -9.45 -0.06 5.50
C ASP A 33 -10.45 0.21 4.36
N GLY A 34 -10.05 -0.05 3.10
CA GLY A 34 -10.85 0.18 1.91
C GLY A 34 -10.75 1.60 1.34
N SER A 35 -9.92 2.48 1.93
CA SER A 35 -9.65 3.79 1.34
C SER A 35 -8.76 3.68 0.09
N ILE A 36 -8.84 4.66 -0.80
CA ILE A 36 -7.98 4.74 -1.99
C ILE A 36 -6.89 5.79 -1.71
N ASP A 37 -5.64 5.41 -1.93
CA ASP A 37 -4.49 6.29 -1.85
C ASP A 37 -4.31 7.08 -3.15
N ASN A 38 -4.02 8.39 -3.07
CA ASN A 38 -3.93 9.31 -4.22
C ASN A 38 -2.62 10.10 -4.23
#